data_AF-F5AJY8-F1
#
_entry.id   AF-F5AJY8-F1
#
_cell.length_a   1.000
_cell.length_b   1.000
_cell.length_c   1.000
_cell.angle_alpha   90.00
_cell.angle_beta   90.00
_cell.angle_gamma   90.00
#
_symmetry.space_group_name_H-M   'P 1'
#
loop_
_entity.id
_entity.type
_entity.pdbx_description
1 polymer ?
#
loop_
_entity_poly.entity_id
_entity_poly.type
_entity_poly.pdbx_seq_one_letter_code
_entity_poly.pdbx_strand_id
1 'polypeptide(L)'
;KRHLCYDLVRRVPLFDQMDQRMLDAICERLKPALCTQGTCLVREGDPVNEMLFIVRGNLDSYTTNGGRTGFFNSCRIGPGDFCGEELLTWALDPRPSVILPSSTRTVKAISEVEAFALIADDLKFVASQFRRLHSKQLRHKFRFYSHQWRTWAACFVQAAWRRYKRRKSARELKARESFT
;
A
#
# COMPACT_ATOMS: atom_id res chain seq x y z
N LYS A 1 5.06 -21.57 -14.48
CA LYS A 1 4.65 -20.14 -14.44
C LYS A 1 3.30 -19.95 -13.73
N ARG A 2 2.21 -20.54 -14.23
CA ARG A 2 0.83 -20.27 -13.74
C ARG A 2 0.63 -20.50 -12.24
N HIS A 3 1.05 -21.65 -11.69
CA HIS A 3 0.91 -21.95 -10.25
C HIS A 3 1.71 -20.99 -9.35
N LEU A 4 2.98 -20.71 -9.70
CA LEU A 4 3.83 -19.76 -8.97
C LEU A 4 3.24 -18.35 -8.94
N CYS A 5 2.76 -17.86 -10.09
CA CYS A 5 2.09 -16.55 -10.18
C CYS A 5 0.84 -16.51 -9.30
N TYR A 6 0.05 -17.59 -9.30
CA TYR A 6 -1.19 -17.68 -8.55
C TYR A 6 -0.96 -17.58 -7.05
N ASP A 7 0.02 -18.31 -6.53
CA ASP A 7 0.37 -18.30 -5.11
C ASP A 7 0.87 -16.93 -4.65
N LEU A 8 1.65 -16.24 -5.49
CA LEU A 8 2.14 -14.89 -5.20
C LEU A 8 1.03 -13.85 -5.23
N VAL A 9 0.17 -13.89 -6.25
CA VAL A 9 -0.95 -12.96 -6.41
C VAL A 9 -1.94 -13.11 -5.25
N ARG A 10 -2.26 -14.34 -4.83
CA ARG A 10 -3.17 -14.59 -3.70
C ARG A 10 -2.66 -14.07 -2.34
N ARG A 11 -1.37 -13.79 -2.20
CA ARG A 11 -0.85 -13.16 -0.97
C ARG A 11 -1.32 -11.73 -0.79
N VAL A 12 -1.75 -11.06 -1.86
CA VAL A 12 -2.43 -9.77 -1.74
C VAL A 12 -3.86 -10.02 -1.29
N PRO A 13 -4.28 -9.54 -0.10
CA PRO A 13 -5.60 -9.85 0.46
C PRO A 13 -6.78 -9.46 -0.43
N LEU A 14 -6.56 -8.51 -1.34
CA LEU A 14 -7.53 -8.11 -2.35
C LEU A 14 -7.74 -9.20 -3.41
N PHE A 15 -6.65 -9.75 -3.95
CA PHE A 15 -6.71 -10.69 -5.07
C PHE A 15 -7.20 -12.08 -4.63
N ASP A 16 -6.93 -12.49 -3.40
CA ASP A 16 -7.41 -13.77 -2.85
C ASP A 16 -8.94 -13.95 -2.94
N GLN A 17 -9.67 -12.83 -2.97
CA GLN A 17 -11.13 -12.81 -3.01
C GLN A 17 -11.71 -12.70 -4.42
N MET A 18 -10.85 -12.53 -5.42
CA MET A 18 -11.26 -12.53 -6.81
C MET A 18 -11.55 -13.95 -7.26
N ASP A 19 -12.53 -14.07 -8.16
CA ASP A 19 -12.78 -15.35 -8.82
C ASP A 19 -11.57 -15.81 -9.65
N GLN A 20 -11.59 -17.09 -10.01
CA GLN A 20 -10.49 -17.69 -10.75
C GLN A 20 -10.21 -16.99 -12.08
N ARG A 21 -11.24 -16.48 -12.76
CA ARG A 21 -11.11 -15.80 -14.06
C ARG A 21 -10.37 -14.48 -13.95
N MET A 22 -10.65 -13.70 -12.91
CA MET A 22 -9.93 -12.46 -12.62
C MET A 22 -8.49 -12.72 -12.19
N LEU A 23 -8.25 -13.76 -11.37
CA LEU A 23 -6.90 -14.17 -11.00
C LEU A 23 -6.08 -14.63 -12.21
N ASP A 24 -6.69 -15.39 -13.12
CA ASP A 24 -6.07 -15.77 -14.39
C ASP A 24 -5.74 -14.53 -15.24
N ALA A 25 -6.66 -13.57 -15.34
CA ALA A 25 -6.44 -12.32 -16.08
C ALA A 25 -5.28 -11.48 -15.51
N ILE A 26 -5.06 -11.51 -14.18
CA ILE A 26 -3.88 -10.90 -13.55
C ILE A 26 -2.63 -11.68 -13.94
N CYS A 27 -2.63 -13.01 -13.78
CA CYS A 27 -1.47 -13.85 -14.07
C CYS A 27 -1.00 -13.75 -15.53
N GLU A 28 -1.92 -13.54 -16.47
CA GLU A 28 -1.60 -13.30 -17.89
C GLU A 28 -0.91 -11.95 -18.13
N ARG A 29 -1.19 -10.94 -17.30
CA ARG A 29 -0.62 -9.59 -17.38
C ARG A 29 0.69 -9.44 -16.61
N LEU A 30 1.04 -10.40 -15.74
CA LEU A 30 2.30 -10.39 -15.02
C LEU A 30 3.49 -10.56 -15.95
N LYS A 31 4.40 -9.59 -15.90
CA LYS A 31 5.67 -9.59 -16.64
C LYS A 31 6.82 -9.93 -15.69
N PRO A 32 7.79 -10.77 -16.09
CA PRO A 32 8.97 -10.97 -15.27
C PRO A 32 9.75 -9.65 -15.14
N ALA A 33 10.28 -9.40 -13.94
CA ALA A 33 11.12 -8.24 -13.62
C ALA A 33 12.37 -8.72 -12.89
N LEU A 34 13.51 -8.12 -13.21
CA LEU A 34 14.80 -8.41 -12.61
C LEU A 34 15.43 -7.12 -12.12
N CYS A 35 15.91 -7.12 -10.88
CA CYS A 35 16.64 -6.00 -10.32
C CYS A 35 18.00 -6.46 -9.82
N THR A 36 19.06 -5.79 -10.25
CA THR A 36 20.40 -6.05 -9.74
C THR A 36 20.55 -5.44 -8.35
N GLN A 37 21.45 -6.00 -7.56
CA GLN A 37 21.80 -5.47 -6.25
C GLN A 37 22.20 -3.99 -6.35
N GLY A 38 21.71 -3.18 -5.41
CA GLY A 38 21.99 -1.74 -5.36
C GLY A 38 21.02 -0.88 -6.16
N THR A 39 20.19 -1.48 -7.03
CA THR A 39 19.18 -0.76 -7.81
C THR A 39 18.15 -0.11 -6.90
N CYS A 40 17.85 1.16 -7.13
CA CYS A 40 16.73 1.84 -6.48
C CYS A 40 15.50 1.67 -7.36
N LEU A 41 14.49 0.98 -6.84
CA LEU A 41 13.28 0.64 -7.59
C LEU A 41 12.31 1.82 -7.62
N VAL A 42 12.17 2.51 -6.49
CA VAL A 42 11.33 3.71 -6.35
C VAL A 42 11.84 4.54 -5.17
N ARG A 43 11.73 5.86 -5.26
CA ARG A 43 11.98 6.76 -4.11
C ARG A 43 10.66 7.23 -3.52
N GLU A 44 10.70 7.57 -2.23
CA GLU A 44 9.56 8.23 -1.59
C GLU A 44 9.19 9.50 -2.37
N GLY A 45 7.92 9.62 -2.75
CA GLY A 45 7.39 10.70 -3.59
C GLY A 45 7.31 10.39 -5.08
N ASP A 46 8.10 9.45 -5.61
CA ASP A 46 8.07 9.07 -7.03
C ASP A 46 6.72 8.42 -7.40
N PRO A 47 6.24 8.57 -8.65
CA PRO A 47 5.03 7.88 -9.11
C PRO A 47 5.24 6.36 -9.12
N VAL A 48 4.27 5.63 -8.58
CA VAL A 48 4.27 4.16 -8.60
C VAL A 48 3.66 3.68 -9.92
N ASN A 49 4.49 3.10 -10.78
CA ASN A 49 4.08 2.64 -12.12
C ASN A 49 3.65 1.16 -12.15
N GLU A 50 4.13 0.37 -11.19
CA GLU A 50 3.89 -1.07 -11.14
C GLU A 50 3.90 -1.61 -9.71
N MET A 51 3.17 -2.70 -9.51
CA MET A 51 3.30 -3.55 -8.34
C MET A 51 4.29 -4.67 -8.62
N LEU A 52 5.18 -4.95 -7.68
CA LEU A 52 6.14 -6.04 -7.78
C LEU A 52 5.82 -7.13 -6.77
N PHE A 53 5.79 -8.39 -7.23
CA PHE A 53 5.62 -9.60 -6.43
C PHE A 53 6.94 -10.33 -6.38
N ILE A 54 7.55 -10.41 -5.21
CA ILE A 54 8.93 -10.88 -5.07
C ILE A 54 8.95 -12.41 -5.09
N VAL A 55 9.69 -12.97 -6.05
CA VAL A 55 9.89 -14.42 -6.18
C VAL A 55 11.16 -14.82 -5.44
N ARG A 56 12.24 -14.05 -5.62
CA ARG A 56 13.56 -14.31 -5.05
C ARG A 56 14.27 -13.00 -4.73
N GLY A 57 15.18 -13.04 -3.77
CA GLY A 57 15.98 -11.88 -3.37
C GLY A 57 15.31 -11.05 -2.28
N ASN A 58 15.97 -9.96 -1.91
CA ASN A 58 15.52 -9.08 -0.84
C ASN A 58 15.65 -7.61 -1.25
N LEU A 59 14.68 -6.81 -0.79
CA LEU A 59 14.67 -5.36 -0.88
C LEU A 59 14.68 -4.78 0.53
N ASP A 60 15.33 -3.62 0.67
CA ASP A 60 15.10 -2.74 1.81
C ASP A 60 14.06 -1.69 1.40
N SER A 61 13.12 -1.41 2.31
CA SER A 61 12.14 -0.35 2.17
C SER A 61 12.24 0.60 3.36
N TYR A 62 12.35 1.90 3.12
CA TYR A 62 12.45 2.88 4.19
C TYR A 62 11.77 4.21 3.83
N THR A 63 11.39 4.97 4.85
CA THR A 63 10.81 6.31 4.70
C THR A 63 11.32 7.25 5.78
N THR A 64 11.48 8.51 5.41
CA THR A 64 11.78 9.62 6.33
C THR A 64 10.56 10.51 6.57
N ASN A 65 9.38 10.11 6.09
CA ASN A 65 8.13 10.86 6.13
C ASN A 65 8.34 12.30 5.63
N GLY A 66 8.83 12.43 4.40
CA GLY A 66 9.14 13.71 3.76
C GLY A 66 10.33 14.45 4.39
N GLY A 67 11.34 13.73 4.89
CA GLY A 67 12.54 14.35 5.47
C GLY A 67 12.36 14.88 6.90
N ARG A 68 11.35 14.41 7.62
CA ARG A 68 11.09 14.82 9.01
C ARG A 68 12.24 14.38 9.91
N THR A 69 12.91 15.33 10.55
CA THR A 69 14.03 15.07 11.47
C THR A 69 13.63 14.08 12.57
N GLY A 70 14.46 13.06 12.79
CA GLY A 70 14.22 12.01 13.79
C GLY A 70 13.20 10.95 13.38
N PHE A 71 12.69 10.96 12.14
CA PHE A 71 11.81 9.93 11.62
C PHE A 71 12.55 9.08 10.58
N PHE A 72 12.75 7.80 10.90
CA PHE A 72 13.24 6.79 9.97
C PHE A 72 12.52 5.48 10.27
N ASN A 73 11.72 5.00 9.32
CA ASN A 73 11.10 3.69 9.40
C ASN A 73 11.67 2.82 8.29
N SER A 74 12.17 1.63 8.61
CA SER A 74 12.68 0.67 7.64
C SER A 74 12.07 -0.73 7.86
N CYS A 75 11.98 -1.50 6.79
CA CYS A 75 11.61 -2.91 6.81
C CYS A 75 12.25 -3.64 5.61
N ARG A 76 12.30 -4.96 5.67
CA ARG A 76 12.72 -5.82 4.56
C ARG A 76 11.52 -6.35 3.81
N ILE A 77 11.67 -6.53 2.51
CA ILE A 77 10.71 -7.16 1.60
C ILE A 77 11.43 -8.35 0.96
N GLY A 78 10.89 -9.55 1.13
CA GLY A 78 11.51 -10.79 0.67
C GLY A 78 10.57 -11.65 -0.18
N PRO A 79 10.95 -12.91 -0.44
CA PRO A 79 10.16 -13.84 -1.25
C PRO A 79 8.73 -14.00 -0.71
N GLY A 80 7.75 -13.79 -1.60
CA GLY A 80 6.34 -13.83 -1.26
C GLY A 80 5.76 -12.51 -0.74
N ASP A 81 6.57 -11.49 -0.53
CA ASP A 81 6.08 -10.13 -0.27
C ASP A 81 5.85 -9.37 -1.59
N PHE A 82 5.33 -8.15 -1.49
CA PHE A 82 5.09 -7.26 -2.62
C PHE A 82 5.36 -5.79 -2.26
N CYS A 83 5.53 -4.95 -3.28
CA CYS A 83 5.57 -3.49 -3.13
C CYS A 83 4.75 -2.79 -4.22
N GLY A 84 4.50 -1.48 -4.05
CA GLY A 84 3.65 -0.68 -4.95
C GLY A 84 2.14 -0.78 -4.63
N GLU A 85 1.79 -1.17 -3.41
CA GLU A 85 0.40 -1.36 -2.97
C GLU A 85 -0.45 -0.09 -3.01
N GLU A 86 0.18 1.08 -3.15
CA GLU A 86 -0.48 2.35 -3.43
C GLU A 86 -1.36 2.28 -4.68
N LEU A 87 -0.95 1.50 -5.69
CA LEU A 87 -1.71 1.28 -6.92
C LEU A 87 -3.04 0.58 -6.71
N LEU A 88 -3.19 -0.23 -5.66
CA LEU A 88 -4.46 -0.92 -5.37
C LEU A 88 -5.56 0.10 -5.08
N THR A 89 -5.28 1.09 -4.22
CA THR A 89 -6.27 2.11 -3.87
C THR A 89 -6.61 2.96 -5.10
N TRP A 90 -5.61 3.33 -5.89
CA TRP A 90 -5.79 4.10 -7.13
C TRP A 90 -6.64 3.36 -8.17
N ALA A 91 -6.28 2.12 -8.52
CA ALA A 91 -6.95 1.36 -9.56
C ALA A 91 -8.42 1.06 -9.26
N LEU A 92 -8.77 1.02 -7.97
CA LEU A 92 -10.10 0.64 -7.50
C LEU A 92 -11.01 1.84 -7.24
N ASP A 93 -10.49 3.07 -7.24
CA ASP A 93 -11.31 4.27 -7.20
C ASP A 93 -12.28 4.29 -8.40
N PRO A 94 -13.61 4.41 -8.20
CA PRO A 94 -14.61 4.52 -9.28
C PRO A 94 -14.21 5.45 -10.42
N ARG A 95 -13.53 6.56 -10.08
CA ARG A 95 -13.03 7.58 -10.99
C ARG A 95 -11.53 7.78 -10.70
N PRO A 96 -10.69 6.82 -11.11
CA PRO A 96 -9.27 6.88 -10.82
C PRO A 96 -8.66 8.10 -11.52
N SER A 97 -7.85 8.87 -10.80
CA SER A 97 -7.11 9.99 -11.37
C SER A 97 -6.24 9.53 -12.55
N VAL A 98 -5.99 10.43 -13.49
CA VAL A 98 -4.97 10.21 -14.55
C VAL A 98 -3.57 10.17 -13.94
N ILE A 99 -3.38 10.86 -12.80
CA ILE A 99 -2.11 10.91 -12.07
C ILE A 99 -1.97 9.65 -11.22
N LEU A 100 -0.83 8.98 -11.34
CA LEU A 100 -0.45 7.83 -10.54
C LEU A 100 -0.17 8.22 -9.08
N PRO A 101 -0.43 7.32 -8.12
CA PRO A 101 -0.12 7.60 -6.72
C PRO A 101 1.39 7.69 -6.50
N SER A 102 1.80 8.58 -5.60
CA SER A 102 3.20 8.67 -5.15
C SER A 102 3.52 7.54 -4.16
N SER A 103 4.75 7.03 -4.24
CA SER A 103 5.28 6.06 -3.30
C SER A 103 5.42 6.66 -1.91
N THR A 104 5.01 5.90 -0.89
CA THR A 104 5.17 6.28 0.52
C THR A 104 6.56 5.96 1.07
N ARG A 105 7.36 5.17 0.35
CA ARG A 105 8.67 4.68 0.80
C ARG A 105 9.67 4.63 -0.35
N THR A 106 10.95 4.73 -0.01
CA THR A 106 12.05 4.38 -0.91
C THR A 106 12.30 2.88 -0.82
N VAL A 107 12.42 2.21 -1.97
CA VAL A 107 12.69 0.78 -2.08
C VAL A 107 13.96 0.55 -2.88
N LYS A 108 14.86 -0.27 -2.33
CA LYS A 108 16.16 -0.57 -2.93
C LYS A 108 16.46 -2.05 -2.87
N ALA A 109 17.00 -2.60 -3.95
CA ALA A 109 17.49 -3.97 -3.99
C ALA A 109 18.78 -4.12 -3.16
N ILE A 110 18.78 -5.05 -2.21
CA ILE A 110 19.96 -5.40 -1.41
C ILE A 110 20.60 -6.71 -1.86
N SER A 111 19.91 -7.49 -2.69
CA SER A 111 20.44 -8.61 -3.46
C SER A 111 19.94 -8.53 -4.91
N GLU A 112 20.38 -9.44 -5.76
CA GLU A 112 19.65 -9.71 -7.01
C GLU A 112 18.23 -10.17 -6.67
N VAL A 113 17.25 -9.58 -7.36
CA VAL A 113 15.82 -9.79 -7.11
C VAL A 113 15.16 -10.25 -8.40
N GLU A 114 14.42 -11.35 -8.28
CA GLU A 114 13.50 -11.83 -9.31
C GLU A 114 12.07 -11.56 -8.83
N ALA A 115 11.27 -10.92 -9.68
CA ALA A 115 9.91 -10.54 -9.35
C ALA A 115 8.99 -10.71 -10.56
N PHE A 116 7.69 -10.63 -10.31
CA PHE A 116 6.71 -10.32 -11.33
C PHE A 116 6.22 -8.88 -11.16
N ALA A 117 6.07 -8.15 -12.26
CA ALA A 117 5.50 -6.82 -12.31
C ALA A 117 4.07 -6.87 -12.86
N LEU A 118 3.16 -6.15 -12.18
CA LEU A 118 1.84 -5.80 -12.68
C LEU A 118 1.77 -4.28 -12.84
N ILE A 119 1.75 -3.81 -14.08
CA ILE A 119 1.74 -2.38 -14.37
C ILE A 119 0.39 -1.75 -14.00
N ALA A 120 0.41 -0.45 -13.72
CA ALA A 120 -0.75 0.32 -13.28
C ALA A 120 -1.97 0.16 -14.21
N ASP A 121 -1.79 0.27 -15.52
CA ASP A 121 -2.89 0.17 -16.49
C ASP A 121 -3.55 -1.22 -16.51
N ASP A 122 -2.73 -2.28 -16.39
CA ASP A 122 -3.21 -3.65 -16.31
C ASP A 122 -3.98 -3.90 -15.01
N LEU A 123 -3.49 -3.37 -13.90
CA LEU A 123 -4.21 -3.42 -12.62
C LEU A 123 -5.54 -2.66 -12.70
N LYS A 124 -5.54 -1.45 -13.29
CA LYS A 124 -6.73 -0.63 -13.48
C LYS A 124 -7.77 -1.33 -14.35
N PHE A 125 -7.32 -2.01 -15.41
CA PHE A 125 -8.19 -2.82 -16.25
C PHE A 125 -8.89 -3.92 -15.43
N VAL A 126 -8.13 -4.74 -14.70
CA VAL A 126 -8.72 -5.82 -13.89
C VAL A 126 -9.61 -5.28 -12.77
N ALA A 127 -9.16 -4.22 -12.08
CA ALA A 127 -9.91 -3.54 -11.04
C ALA A 127 -11.27 -3.04 -11.53
N SER A 128 -11.32 -2.48 -12.75
CA SER A 128 -12.57 -2.00 -13.35
C SER A 128 -13.60 -3.12 -13.53
N GLN A 129 -13.16 -4.32 -13.92
CA GLN A 129 -14.03 -5.50 -14.07
C GLN A 129 -14.52 -6.01 -12.72
N PHE A 130 -13.64 -6.06 -11.72
CA PHE A 130 -13.98 -6.52 -10.38
C PHE A 130 -15.03 -5.65 -9.67
N ARG A 131 -14.91 -4.32 -9.79
CA ARG A 131 -15.90 -3.39 -9.21
C ARG A 131 -17.30 -3.58 -9.76
N ARG A 132 -17.42 -3.88 -11.06
CA ARG A 132 -18.71 -4.14 -11.72
C ARG A 132 -19.43 -5.32 -11.07
N LEU A 133 -18.67 -6.27 -10.53
CA LEU A 133 -19.18 -7.51 -9.93
C LEU A 133 -19.37 -7.43 -8.40
N HIS A 134 -18.58 -6.63 -7.66
CA HIS A 134 -18.52 -6.69 -6.18
C HIS A 134 -18.68 -5.35 -5.42
N SER A 135 -19.40 -4.37 -5.98
CA SER A 135 -19.39 -2.94 -5.57
C SER A 135 -19.63 -2.62 -4.08
N LYS A 136 -20.42 -3.40 -3.32
CA LYS A 136 -20.71 -3.14 -1.89
C LYS A 136 -19.68 -3.76 -0.94
N GLN A 137 -19.30 -5.01 -1.17
CA GLN A 137 -18.39 -5.78 -0.31
C GLN A 137 -16.96 -5.21 -0.34
N LEU A 138 -16.60 -4.63 -1.48
CA LEU A 138 -15.33 -3.99 -1.74
C LEU A 138 -15.05 -2.76 -0.87
N ARG A 139 -16.05 -1.88 -0.67
CA ARG A 139 -15.89 -0.61 0.06
C ARG A 139 -15.39 -0.80 1.50
N HIS A 140 -15.90 -1.82 2.20
CA HIS A 140 -15.51 -2.10 3.58
C HIS A 140 -14.09 -2.64 3.68
N LYS A 141 -13.69 -3.51 2.75
CA LYS A 141 -12.36 -4.12 2.75
C LYS A 141 -11.27 -3.13 2.34
N PHE A 142 -11.54 -2.21 1.41
CA PHE A 142 -10.60 -1.13 1.08
C PHE A 142 -10.26 -0.24 2.27
N ARG A 143 -11.27 0.04 3.10
CA ARG A 143 -11.12 0.83 4.32
C ARG A 143 -10.20 0.15 5.34
N PHE A 144 -10.12 -1.18 5.32
CA PHE A 144 -9.36 -1.97 6.26
C PHE A 144 -7.91 -2.23 5.79
N TYR A 145 -7.72 -2.52 4.50
CA TYR A 145 -6.41 -2.93 3.96
C TYR A 145 -5.57 -1.79 3.35
N SER A 146 -6.17 -0.65 2.97
CA SER A 146 -5.40 0.47 2.42
C SER A 146 -4.50 1.11 3.49
N HIS A 147 -3.19 1.18 3.22
CA HIS A 147 -2.23 1.86 4.09
C HIS A 147 -2.62 3.33 4.35
N GLN A 148 -3.12 4.02 3.31
CA GLN A 148 -3.59 5.40 3.41
C GLN A 148 -4.82 5.54 4.32
N TRP A 149 -5.76 4.60 4.27
CA TRP A 149 -6.91 4.59 5.18
C TRP A 149 -6.55 4.19 6.60
N ARG A 150 -5.59 3.25 6.79
CA ARG A 150 -5.06 2.92 8.11
C ARG A 150 -4.35 4.13 8.74
N THR A 151 -3.54 4.84 7.94
CA THR A 151 -2.87 6.08 8.36
C THR A 151 -3.88 7.19 8.63
N TRP A 152 -4.88 7.39 7.77
CA TRP A 152 -5.95 8.37 7.99
C TRP A 152 -6.77 8.06 9.25
N ALA A 153 -7.15 6.80 9.46
CA ALA A 153 -7.85 6.34 10.65
C ALA A 153 -7.01 6.54 11.91
N ALA A 154 -5.72 6.20 11.88
CA ALA A 154 -4.79 6.47 12.98
C ALA A 154 -4.69 7.97 13.28
N CYS A 155 -4.52 8.82 12.27
CA CYS A 155 -4.49 10.27 12.40
C CYS A 155 -5.80 10.83 12.98
N PHE A 156 -6.96 10.30 12.56
CA PHE A 156 -8.27 10.70 13.05
C PHE A 156 -8.45 10.36 14.54
N VAL A 157 -8.11 9.13 14.94
CA VAL A 157 -8.12 8.69 16.34
C VAL A 157 -7.15 9.52 17.19
N GLN A 158 -5.93 9.77 16.70
CA GLN A 158 -4.94 10.61 17.37
C GLN A 158 -5.45 12.05 17.56
N ALA A 159 -6.09 12.64 16.55
CA ALA A 159 -6.67 13.98 16.64
C ALA A 159 -7.80 14.06 17.68
N ALA A 160 -8.68 13.05 17.71
CA ALA A 160 -9.76 12.94 18.69
C ALA A 160 -9.19 12.83 20.12
N TRP A 161 -8.18 11.98 20.34
CA TRP A 161 -7.49 11.85 21.62
C TRP A 161 -6.83 13.14 22.09
N ARG A 162 -6.09 13.83 21.20
CA ARG A 162 -5.47 15.13 21.51
C ARG A 162 -6.53 16.17 21.88
N ARG A 163 -7.70 16.15 21.23
CA ARG A 163 -8.82 17.04 21.57
C ARG A 163 -9.41 16.70 22.94
N TYR A 164 -9.60 15.41 23.26
CA TYR A 164 -10.03 14.96 24.58
C TYR A 164 -9.05 15.39 25.68
N LYS A 165 -7.74 15.13 25.50
CA LYS A 165 -6.70 15.48 26.48
C LYS A 165 -6.68 16.99 26.77
N ARG A 166 -6.75 17.82 25.73
CA ARG A 166 -6.86 19.29 25.88
C ARG A 166 -8.09 19.71 26.67
N ARG A 167 -9.26 19.11 26.39
CA ARG A 167 -10.50 19.39 27.15
C ARG A 167 -10.39 18.95 28.61
N LYS A 168 -9.77 17.81 28.89
CA LYS A 168 -9.55 17.31 30.24
C LYS A 168 -8.66 18.26 31.04
N SER A 169 -7.50 18.64 30.50
CA SER A 169 -6.59 19.58 31.16
C SER A 169 -7.22 20.95 31.38
N ALA A 170 -8.01 21.47 30.43
CA ALA A 170 -8.73 22.73 30.61
C ALA A 170 -9.80 22.66 31.72
N ARG A 171 -10.47 21.51 31.89
CA ARG A 171 -11.42 21.29 33.00
C ARG A 171 -10.70 21.20 34.35
N GLU A 172 -9.57 20.50 34.39
CA GLU A 172 -8.74 20.41 35.60
C GLU A 172 -8.18 21.78 36.02
N LEU A 173 -7.75 22.60 35.05
CA LEU A 173 -7.29 23.97 35.33
C LEU A 173 -8.42 24.84 35.88
N LYS A 174 -9.60 24.84 35.23
CA LYS A 174 -10.77 25.56 35.73
C LYS A 174 -11.18 25.11 37.13
N ALA A 175 -11.13 23.81 37.40
CA ALA A 175 -11.45 23.28 38.73
C ALA A 175 -10.46 23.82 39.78
N ARG A 176 -9.15 23.86 39.47
CA ARG A 176 -8.13 24.43 40.37
C ARG A 176 -8.31 25.93 40.59
N GLU A 177 -8.62 26.68 39.54
CA GLU A 177 -8.86 28.13 39.62
C GLU A 177 -10.14 28.46 40.42
N SER A 178 -11.14 27.57 40.44
CA SER A 178 -12.35 27.74 41.27
C SER A 178 -12.16 27.43 42.76
N PHE A 179 -11.00 26.93 43.18
CA PHE A 179 -10.64 26.71 44.60
C PHE A 179 -9.65 27.76 45.15
N THR A 180 -9.39 28.82 44.39
CA THR A 180 -8.68 30.05 44.78
C THR A 180 -9.63 31.22 44.70
#